data_AF-A0A559M1J4-F1
#
_entry.id   AF-A0A559M1J4-F1
#
_cell.length_a   1.000
_cell.length_b   1.000
_cell.length_c   1.000
_cell.angle_alpha   90.00
_cell.angle_beta   90.00
_cell.angle_gamma   90.00
#
_symmetry.space_group_name_H-M   'P 1'
#
loop_
_entity.id
_entity.type
_entity.pdbx_description
1 polymer ?
#
loop_
_entity_poly.entity_id
_entity_poly.type
_entity_poly.pdbx_seq_one_letter_code
_entity_poly.pdbx_strand_id
1 'polypeptide(L)'
;MITGTQNDNTTSDGWDSDPDPDPSLEFPEIHQQIKDTIAELGGLVAPKLNWSSPKDATWISMTKNSMECATPNDIYLLLKSSDFITHDLEHAFDDCAESDSVTAQDINYVLVLRKWFKANPSCEFRCFVKQRRIIGICQRDLNHFDFLFPLKEQLQDTIQKYFDKTLKSTFPDASFVFDVYLPEPYDRVRLMDINPWAPRTDPLLFSWLELLTMPVPAPLMGVPDSSENQPLPQSSSDEDTQDEDVDVEEVAWKPELRLMRKDDPEAYNFSSPQYSAHKLPKEVVDASMGESSMREFADQWKKMMDGDVKLQGGGDSEDEDEVVVEP
;
A
#
# COMPACT_ATOMS: atom_id res chain seq x y z
N MET A 1 -53.32 -45.11 -30.22
CA MET A 1 -53.21 -44.61 -28.83
C MET A 1 -51.81 -44.98 -28.38
N ILE A 2 -50.85 -44.04 -28.43
CA ILE A 2 -50.38 -43.20 -27.29
C ILE A 2 -49.61 -44.10 -26.30
N THR A 3 -48.32 -43.97 -26.00
CA THR A 3 -47.43 -42.79 -25.89
C THR A 3 -45.98 -43.22 -26.14
N GLY A 4 -45.24 -42.47 -26.96
CA GLY A 4 -43.77 -42.46 -26.94
C GLY A 4 -43.29 -41.42 -25.93
N THR A 5 -42.33 -41.79 -25.08
CA THR A 5 -41.66 -40.89 -24.15
C THR A 5 -40.53 -40.17 -24.88
N GLN A 6 -40.78 -38.93 -25.31
CA GLN A 6 -39.74 -37.94 -25.58
C GLN A 6 -39.11 -37.55 -24.24
N ASN A 7 -37.84 -37.90 -24.04
CA ASN A 7 -36.99 -37.22 -23.06
C ASN A 7 -36.22 -36.13 -23.81
N ASP A 8 -36.91 -35.02 -24.11
CA ASP A 8 -36.25 -33.76 -24.41
C ASP A 8 -35.84 -33.14 -23.07
N ASN A 9 -34.60 -33.37 -22.69
CA ASN A 9 -33.95 -32.60 -21.62
C ASN A 9 -32.55 -32.21 -22.08
N THR A 10 -32.49 -31.50 -23.19
CA THR A 10 -31.35 -30.64 -23.52
C THR A 10 -31.50 -29.35 -22.74
N THR A 11 -31.09 -29.36 -21.47
CA THR A 11 -30.66 -28.14 -20.79
C THR A 11 -29.38 -27.71 -21.47
N SER A 12 -29.52 -26.85 -22.48
CA SER A 12 -28.43 -26.05 -23.01
C SER A 12 -28.06 -25.05 -21.93
N ASP A 13 -27.22 -25.46 -20.99
CA ASP A 13 -26.58 -24.57 -20.03
C ASP A 13 -25.61 -23.69 -20.81
N GLY A 14 -26.10 -22.54 -21.25
CA GLY A 14 -25.38 -21.52 -22.03
C GLY A 14 -24.32 -20.80 -21.20
N TRP A 15 -23.30 -21.55 -20.79
CA TRP A 15 -22.05 -21.05 -20.22
C TRP A 15 -20.85 -21.72 -20.90
N ASP A 16 -20.94 -21.98 -22.21
CA ASP A 16 -19.73 -22.11 -23.05
C ASP A 16 -19.11 -20.71 -23.16
N SER A 17 -18.51 -20.28 -22.04
CA SER A 17 -17.47 -19.28 -22.08
C SER A 17 -16.29 -19.98 -22.74
N ASP A 18 -15.82 -19.44 -23.87
CA ASP A 18 -14.57 -19.90 -24.46
C ASP A 18 -13.52 -20.07 -23.33
N PRO A 19 -12.76 -21.17 -23.31
CA PRO A 19 -11.76 -21.37 -22.27
C PRO A 19 -10.85 -20.15 -22.23
N ASP A 20 -10.66 -19.58 -21.04
CA ASP A 20 -9.73 -18.46 -20.81
C ASP A 20 -8.42 -18.76 -21.56
N PRO A 21 -7.89 -17.81 -22.35
CA PRO A 21 -6.70 -18.06 -23.17
C PRO A 21 -5.54 -18.48 -22.28
N ASP A 22 -4.83 -19.55 -22.68
CA ASP A 22 -3.69 -20.06 -21.93
C ASP A 22 -2.48 -19.13 -22.15
N PRO A 23 -2.01 -18.41 -21.11
CA PRO A 23 -0.92 -17.45 -21.24
C PRO A 23 0.40 -18.11 -21.65
N SER A 24 0.55 -19.42 -21.43
CA SER A 24 1.74 -20.16 -21.87
C SER A 24 1.84 -20.31 -23.40
N LEU A 25 0.71 -20.18 -24.10
CA LEU A 25 0.64 -20.23 -25.57
C LEU A 25 0.92 -18.87 -26.19
N GLU A 26 0.43 -17.79 -25.57
CA GLU A 26 0.61 -16.42 -26.06
C GLU A 26 2.01 -15.89 -25.75
N PHE A 27 2.58 -16.26 -24.60
CA PHE A 27 3.87 -15.74 -24.13
C PHE A 27 4.85 -16.87 -23.75
N PRO A 28 5.21 -17.76 -24.69
CA PRO A 28 6.03 -18.94 -24.40
C PRO A 28 7.42 -18.59 -23.85
N GLU A 29 8.03 -17.51 -24.35
CA GLU A 29 9.34 -17.05 -23.89
C GLU A 29 9.30 -16.54 -22.44
N ILE A 30 8.33 -15.68 -22.12
CA ILE A 30 8.14 -15.16 -20.74
C ILE A 30 7.80 -16.31 -19.80
N HIS A 31 6.91 -17.21 -20.23
CA HIS A 31 6.52 -18.37 -19.43
C HIS A 31 7.73 -19.27 -19.09
N GLN A 32 8.65 -19.49 -20.06
CA GLN A 32 9.87 -20.23 -19.81
C GLN A 32 10.83 -19.46 -18.89
N GLN A 33 11.00 -18.15 -19.08
CA GLN A 33 11.83 -17.31 -18.20
C GLN A 33 11.34 -17.34 -16.75
N ILE A 34 10.01 -17.35 -16.53
CA ILE A 34 9.43 -17.48 -15.19
C ILE A 34 9.80 -18.84 -14.58
N LYS A 35 9.65 -19.94 -15.34
CA LYS A 35 10.04 -21.28 -14.86
C LYS A 35 11.51 -21.35 -14.47
N ASP A 36 12.39 -20.83 -15.31
CA ASP A 36 13.83 -20.85 -15.09
C ASP A 36 14.20 -20.01 -13.86
N THR A 37 13.60 -18.82 -13.71
CA THR A 37 13.81 -17.95 -12.56
C THR A 37 13.31 -18.57 -11.26
N ILE A 38 12.16 -19.27 -11.27
CA ILE A 38 11.68 -20.02 -10.09
C ILE A 38 12.71 -21.08 -9.69
N ALA A 39 13.22 -21.85 -10.65
CA ALA A 39 14.21 -22.88 -10.39
C ALA A 39 15.52 -22.28 -9.82
N GLU A 40 16.00 -21.18 -10.39
CA GLU A 40 17.20 -20.45 -9.92
C GLU A 40 17.04 -19.94 -8.48
N LEU A 41 15.87 -19.42 -8.12
CA LEU A 41 15.59 -18.88 -6.79
C LEU A 41 15.32 -19.96 -5.72
N GLY A 42 15.36 -21.24 -6.10
CA GLY A 42 15.22 -22.37 -5.18
C GLY A 42 13.80 -22.94 -5.11
N GLY A 43 13.01 -22.75 -6.17
CA GLY A 43 11.71 -23.39 -6.39
C GLY A 43 10.50 -22.66 -5.82
N LEU A 44 10.71 -21.65 -4.96
CA LEU A 44 9.62 -20.85 -4.38
C LEU A 44 9.94 -19.36 -4.49
N VAL A 45 8.96 -18.60 -4.99
CA VAL A 45 9.07 -17.16 -5.20
C VAL A 45 7.85 -16.41 -4.68
N ALA A 46 7.98 -15.11 -4.47
CA ALA A 46 6.87 -14.17 -4.34
C ALA A 46 6.91 -13.18 -5.52
N PRO A 47 5.81 -13.04 -6.27
CA PRO A 47 5.73 -12.09 -7.38
C PRO A 47 5.36 -10.69 -6.89
N LYS A 48 5.85 -9.66 -7.59
CA LYS A 48 5.33 -8.29 -7.54
C LYS A 48 5.48 -7.63 -8.92
N LEU A 49 4.68 -6.59 -9.19
CA LEU A 49 4.96 -5.70 -10.31
C LEU A 49 5.90 -4.56 -9.84
N ASN A 50 5.93 -3.47 -10.60
CA ASN A 50 6.76 -2.30 -10.36
C ASN A 50 6.68 -1.82 -8.91
N TRP A 51 5.47 -1.75 -8.33
CA TRP A 51 5.25 -1.17 -7.00
C TRP A 51 4.60 -2.15 -6.04
N SER A 52 3.55 -2.86 -6.46
CA SER A 52 2.70 -3.62 -5.56
C SER A 52 2.93 -5.12 -5.61
N SER A 53 2.82 -5.76 -4.44
CA SER A 53 2.75 -7.22 -4.29
C SER A 53 1.29 -7.66 -4.07
N PRO A 54 0.85 -8.82 -4.60
CA PRO A 54 -0.54 -9.28 -4.57
C PRO A 54 -0.96 -9.88 -3.21
N LYS A 55 -0.71 -9.14 -2.13
CA LYS A 55 -0.92 -9.58 -0.75
C LYS A 55 -2.41 -9.66 -0.36
N ASP A 56 -3.23 -8.87 -1.03
CA ASP A 56 -4.71 -8.88 -0.99
C ASP A 56 -5.32 -10.10 -1.68
N ALA A 57 -4.63 -10.70 -2.66
CA ALA A 57 -5.09 -11.88 -3.39
C ALA A 57 -4.70 -13.21 -2.73
N THR A 58 -4.08 -13.19 -1.53
CA THR A 58 -3.58 -14.42 -0.90
C THR A 58 -4.67 -15.46 -0.60
N TRP A 59 -5.94 -15.06 -0.58
CA TRP A 59 -7.11 -15.93 -0.42
C TRP A 59 -7.31 -16.91 -1.59
N ILE A 60 -6.89 -16.58 -2.81
CA ILE A 60 -7.03 -17.47 -3.98
C ILE A 60 -5.86 -18.48 -4.08
N SER A 61 -4.82 -18.29 -3.28
CA SER A 61 -3.63 -19.14 -3.29
C SER A 61 -3.95 -20.58 -2.90
N MET A 62 -3.38 -21.53 -3.65
CA MET A 62 -3.45 -22.96 -3.31
C MET A 62 -2.77 -23.26 -1.97
N THR A 63 -1.84 -22.43 -1.51
CA THR A 63 -1.10 -22.62 -0.27
C THR A 63 -1.65 -21.81 0.91
N LYS A 64 -2.98 -21.65 0.96
CA LYS A 64 -3.78 -21.06 2.06
C LYS A 64 -3.20 -19.77 2.64
N ASN A 65 -3.62 -18.63 2.09
CA ASN A 65 -3.26 -17.29 2.57
C ASN A 65 -1.75 -16.99 2.48
N SER A 66 -1.11 -17.42 1.40
CA SER A 66 0.32 -17.19 1.16
C SER A 66 0.55 -16.61 -0.24
N MET A 67 1.58 -15.75 -0.36
CA MET A 67 2.07 -15.24 -1.65
C MET A 67 3.10 -16.17 -2.29
N GLU A 68 3.32 -17.36 -1.72
CA GLU A 68 4.28 -18.30 -2.28
C GLU A 68 3.79 -18.91 -3.59
N CYS A 69 4.67 -18.90 -4.59
CA CYS A 69 4.43 -19.48 -5.90
C CYS A 69 5.53 -20.49 -6.22
N ALA A 70 5.12 -21.69 -6.67
CA ALA A 70 6.03 -22.73 -7.15
C ALA A 70 5.97 -22.89 -8.68
N THR A 71 4.93 -22.34 -9.32
CA THR A 71 4.70 -22.45 -10.76
C THR A 71 4.31 -21.10 -11.38
N PRO A 72 4.48 -20.93 -12.71
CA PRO A 72 3.97 -19.74 -13.41
C PRO A 72 2.47 -19.53 -13.21
N ASN A 73 1.69 -20.60 -13.12
CA ASN A 73 0.23 -20.50 -12.96
C ASN A 73 -0.14 -19.91 -11.60
N ASP A 74 0.62 -20.23 -10.54
CA ASP A 74 0.41 -19.61 -9.22
C ASP A 74 0.62 -18.09 -9.30
N ILE A 75 1.63 -17.65 -10.06
CA ILE A 75 1.94 -16.23 -10.28
C ILE A 75 0.81 -15.55 -11.04
N TYR A 76 0.39 -16.13 -12.16
CA TYR A 76 -0.70 -15.56 -12.98
C TYR A 76 -2.00 -15.44 -12.17
N LEU A 77 -2.32 -16.47 -11.39
CA LEU A 77 -3.52 -16.48 -10.56
C LEU A 77 -3.48 -15.36 -9.51
N LEU A 78 -2.38 -15.22 -8.76
CA LEU A 78 -2.26 -14.17 -7.74
C LEU A 78 -2.28 -12.76 -8.35
N LEU A 79 -1.57 -12.55 -9.47
CA LEU A 79 -1.53 -11.24 -10.12
C LEU A 79 -2.89 -10.87 -10.71
N LYS A 80 -3.58 -11.79 -11.39
CA LYS A 80 -4.91 -11.56 -12.00
C LYS A 80 -6.00 -11.29 -10.95
N SER A 81 -5.83 -11.77 -9.72
CA SER A 81 -6.83 -11.66 -8.66
C SER A 81 -6.54 -10.56 -7.62
N SER A 82 -5.55 -9.69 -7.87
CA SER A 82 -5.15 -8.64 -6.92
C SER A 82 -5.60 -7.27 -7.40
N ASP A 83 -6.32 -6.56 -6.53
CA ASP A 83 -6.71 -5.16 -6.72
C ASP A 83 -5.49 -4.24 -6.67
N PHE A 84 -4.46 -4.58 -5.88
CA PHE A 84 -3.21 -3.81 -5.87
C PHE A 84 -2.45 -3.92 -7.19
N ILE A 85 -2.50 -5.08 -7.85
CA ILE A 85 -1.90 -5.24 -9.17
C ILE A 85 -2.72 -4.49 -10.23
N THR A 86 -4.05 -4.52 -10.16
CA THR A 86 -4.91 -3.69 -11.02
C THR A 86 -4.60 -2.20 -10.82
N HIS A 87 -4.40 -1.76 -9.57
CA HIS A 87 -4.02 -0.37 -9.26
C HIS A 87 -2.69 0.03 -9.92
N ASP A 88 -1.66 -0.82 -9.87
CA ASP A 88 -0.39 -0.60 -10.57
C ASP A 88 -0.58 -0.46 -12.11
N LEU A 89 -1.53 -1.19 -12.69
CA LEU A 89 -1.78 -1.21 -14.13
C LEU A 89 -2.62 -0.02 -14.63
N GLU A 90 -3.59 0.43 -13.83
CA GLU A 90 -4.60 1.39 -14.29
C GLU A 90 -4.52 2.76 -13.63
N HIS A 91 -3.95 2.84 -12.42
CA HIS A 91 -4.14 3.96 -11.51
C HIS A 91 -2.85 4.44 -10.83
N ALA A 92 -1.68 4.05 -11.35
CA ALA A 92 -0.37 4.32 -10.74
C ALA A 92 -0.07 5.82 -10.56
N PHE A 93 -0.59 6.67 -11.45
CA PHE A 93 -0.31 8.11 -11.50
C PHE A 93 -1.52 9.00 -11.19
N ASP A 94 -2.65 8.45 -10.74
CA ASP A 94 -3.89 9.20 -10.51
C ASP A 94 -3.74 10.37 -9.51
N ASP A 95 -2.78 10.25 -8.58
CA ASP A 95 -2.49 11.28 -7.56
C ASP A 95 -1.24 12.11 -7.87
N CYS A 96 -0.62 11.95 -9.06
CA CYS A 96 0.52 12.76 -9.49
C CYS A 96 0.05 14.16 -9.91
N ALA A 97 0.96 15.14 -9.85
CA ALA A 97 0.62 16.50 -10.26
C ALA A 97 0.39 16.57 -11.78
N GLU A 98 -0.51 17.44 -12.25
CA GLU A 98 -0.87 17.57 -13.68
C GLU A 98 0.32 17.86 -14.62
N SER A 99 1.44 18.33 -14.08
CA SER A 99 2.69 18.55 -14.83
C SER A 99 3.42 17.26 -15.23
N ASP A 100 3.05 16.13 -14.64
CA ASP A 100 3.69 14.83 -14.86
C ASP A 100 2.99 14.15 -16.05
N SER A 101 3.49 14.42 -17.26
CA SER A 101 2.89 13.96 -18.53
C SER A 101 3.05 12.45 -18.80
N VAL A 102 3.18 11.63 -17.76
CA VAL A 102 3.44 10.18 -17.88
C VAL A 102 2.10 9.45 -17.86
N THR A 103 1.82 8.68 -18.90
CA THR A 103 0.62 7.83 -18.95
C THR A 103 0.97 6.36 -18.71
N ALA A 104 -0.05 5.51 -18.50
CA ALA A 104 0.15 4.07 -18.33
C ALA A 104 0.92 3.43 -19.50
N GLN A 105 0.81 3.99 -20.71
CA GLN A 105 1.53 3.49 -21.90
C GLN A 105 3.04 3.77 -21.87
N ASP A 106 3.48 4.73 -21.05
CA ASP A 106 4.90 5.04 -20.87
C ASP A 106 5.58 4.12 -19.85
N ILE A 107 4.80 3.32 -19.11
CA ILE A 107 5.31 2.43 -18.08
C ILE A 107 5.85 1.15 -18.74
N ASN A 108 7.15 0.91 -18.55
CA ASN A 108 7.72 -0.41 -18.78
C ASN A 108 7.43 -1.30 -17.56
N TYR A 109 6.36 -2.10 -17.64
CA TYR A 109 6.01 -3.01 -16.58
C TYR A 109 7.03 -4.14 -16.43
N VAL A 110 7.40 -4.43 -15.20
CA VAL A 110 8.35 -5.49 -14.85
C VAL A 110 7.71 -6.48 -13.89
N LEU A 111 7.85 -7.77 -14.21
CA LEU A 111 7.54 -8.84 -13.28
C LEU A 111 8.77 -9.11 -12.41
N VAL A 112 8.67 -8.81 -11.12
CA VAL A 112 9.74 -9.06 -10.15
C VAL A 112 9.44 -10.36 -9.41
N LEU A 113 10.35 -11.33 -9.52
CA LEU A 113 10.29 -12.58 -8.74
C LEU A 113 11.36 -12.54 -7.65
N ARG A 114 10.91 -12.54 -6.39
CA ARG A 114 11.80 -12.58 -5.23
C ARG A 114 11.80 -13.97 -4.65
N LYS A 115 12.98 -14.45 -4.21
CA LYS A 115 13.07 -15.72 -3.48
C LYS A 115 12.14 -15.70 -2.28
N TRP A 116 11.26 -16.70 -2.18
CA TRP A 116 10.35 -16.83 -1.06
C TRP A 116 11.12 -17.10 0.23
N PHE A 117 10.72 -16.44 1.29
CA PHE A 117 11.11 -16.79 2.64
C PHE A 117 9.95 -16.48 3.58
N LYS A 118 9.79 -17.31 4.62
CA LYS A 118 8.79 -17.09 5.65
C LYS A 118 9.26 -15.98 6.59
N ALA A 119 8.86 -14.74 6.29
CA ALA A 119 9.08 -13.60 7.18
C ALA A 119 8.22 -13.75 8.45
N ASN A 120 8.78 -13.41 9.60
CA ASN A 120 8.00 -13.25 10.83
C ASN A 120 7.32 -11.86 10.79
N PRO A 121 5.98 -11.76 10.71
CA PRO A 121 5.29 -10.47 10.56
C PRO A 121 5.58 -9.46 11.68
N SER A 122 5.87 -9.95 12.89
CA SER A 122 6.22 -9.10 14.04
C SER A 122 7.53 -8.31 13.86
N CYS A 123 8.39 -8.74 12.94
CA CYS A 123 9.73 -8.17 12.74
C CYS A 123 9.82 -7.32 11.47
N GLU A 124 8.67 -6.90 10.94
CA GLU A 124 8.56 -5.99 9.81
C GLU A 124 8.13 -4.60 10.29
N PHE A 125 8.80 -3.56 9.79
CA PHE A 125 8.61 -2.18 10.22
C PHE A 125 8.52 -1.25 9.02
N ARG A 126 7.63 -0.26 9.12
CA ARG A 126 7.51 0.84 8.18
C ARG A 126 8.22 2.07 8.74
N CYS A 127 9.10 2.65 7.94
CA CYS A 127 9.94 3.78 8.30
C CYS A 127 9.61 4.99 7.44
N PHE A 128 9.40 6.14 8.08
CA PHE A 128 8.99 7.40 7.46
C PHE A 128 10.19 8.34 7.39
N VAL A 129 10.60 8.70 6.18
CA VAL A 129 11.72 9.62 5.93
C VAL A 129 11.17 10.96 5.46
N LYS A 130 11.59 12.03 6.14
CA LYS A 130 11.29 13.41 5.78
C LYS A 130 12.58 14.21 5.79
N GLN A 131 12.87 14.91 4.69
CA GLN A 131 14.09 15.74 4.56
C GLN A 131 15.38 14.98 4.92
N ARG A 132 15.52 13.75 4.38
CA ARG A 132 16.65 12.82 4.60
C ARG A 132 16.89 12.43 6.06
N ARG A 133 15.85 12.45 6.88
CA ARG A 133 15.86 11.92 8.25
C ARG A 133 14.70 10.97 8.47
N ILE A 134 14.93 9.86 9.17
CA ILE A 134 13.82 9.03 9.66
C ILE A 134 13.14 9.83 10.78
N ILE A 135 11.84 10.07 10.65
CA ILE A 135 11.06 10.75 11.68
C ILE A 135 10.20 9.79 12.51
N GLY A 136 9.79 8.68 11.90
CA GLY A 136 8.91 7.70 12.51
C GLY A 136 9.22 6.29 12.03
N ILE A 137 9.05 5.33 12.93
CA ILE A 137 9.13 3.90 12.68
C ILE A 137 7.91 3.27 13.34
N CYS A 138 7.20 2.38 12.66
CA CYS A 138 6.12 1.61 13.27
C CYS A 138 6.16 0.13 12.86
N GLN A 139 5.57 -0.71 13.69
CA GLN A 139 5.30 -2.11 13.38
C GLN A 139 4.38 -2.21 12.16
N ARG A 140 4.68 -3.13 11.23
CA ARG A 140 3.90 -3.30 9.99
C ARG A 140 2.63 -4.12 10.19
N ASP A 141 2.70 -5.14 11.03
CA ASP A 141 1.58 -5.98 11.46
C ASP A 141 0.85 -5.31 12.64
N LEU A 142 -0.48 -5.42 12.73
CA LEU A 142 -1.26 -4.76 13.79
C LEU A 142 -1.55 -5.66 14.99
N ASN A 143 -0.94 -6.85 15.08
CA ASN A 143 -1.03 -7.68 16.28
C ASN A 143 -0.09 -7.17 17.38
N HIS A 144 -0.43 -7.46 18.64
CA HIS A 144 0.45 -7.14 19.77
C HIS A 144 1.55 -8.20 19.97
N PHE A 145 2.80 -7.75 20.09
CA PHE A 145 3.96 -8.60 20.38
C PHE A 145 4.79 -8.07 21.54
N ASP A 146 4.63 -8.68 22.72
CA ASP A 146 5.32 -8.30 23.97
C ASP A 146 6.85 -8.23 23.83
N PHE A 147 7.45 -9.15 23.06
CA PHE A 147 8.90 -9.27 22.96
C PHE A 147 9.59 -8.10 22.24
N LEU A 148 8.84 -7.29 21.46
CA LEU A 148 9.40 -6.15 20.72
C LEU A 148 9.72 -4.96 21.64
N PHE A 149 9.00 -4.82 22.75
CA PHE A 149 9.14 -3.69 23.67
C PHE A 149 10.56 -3.57 24.28
N PRO A 150 11.20 -4.64 24.79
CA PRO A 150 12.58 -4.56 25.23
C PRO A 150 13.60 -4.34 24.09
N LEU A 151 13.22 -4.58 22.83
CA LEU A 151 14.11 -4.45 21.67
C LEU A 151 14.07 -3.08 20.99
N LYS A 152 13.19 -2.16 21.44
CA LYS A 152 12.96 -0.86 20.79
C LYS A 152 14.23 -0.10 20.42
N GLU A 153 15.15 0.01 21.37
CA GLU A 153 16.40 0.74 21.17
C GLU A 153 17.29 0.05 20.12
N GLN A 154 17.46 -1.27 20.21
CA GLN A 154 18.21 -2.03 19.23
C GLN A 154 17.61 -1.90 17.82
N LEU A 155 16.28 -1.98 17.70
CA LEU A 155 15.57 -1.84 16.43
C LEU A 155 15.78 -0.46 15.82
N GLN A 156 15.60 0.62 16.60
CA GLN A 156 15.84 1.99 16.16
C GLN A 156 17.28 2.18 15.67
N ASP A 157 18.27 1.76 16.47
CA ASP A 157 19.67 1.93 16.13
C ASP A 157 20.06 1.15 14.87
N THR A 158 19.55 -0.07 14.73
CA THR A 158 19.86 -0.94 13.59
C THR A 158 19.26 -0.39 12.30
N ILE A 159 18.01 0.08 12.36
CA ILE A 159 17.32 0.71 11.22
C ILE A 159 18.00 2.04 10.84
N GLN A 160 18.33 2.88 11.84
CA GLN A 160 19.01 4.16 11.62
C GLN A 160 20.37 3.96 10.94
N LYS A 161 21.19 3.02 11.45
CA LYS A 161 22.48 2.67 10.83
C LYS A 161 22.33 2.18 9.39
N TYR A 162 21.31 1.37 9.11
CA TYR A 162 21.03 0.91 7.75
C TYR A 162 20.67 2.08 6.82
N PHE A 163 19.77 2.96 7.26
CA PHE A 163 19.34 4.13 6.49
C PHE A 163 20.48 5.08 6.18
N ASP A 164 21.26 5.48 7.19
CA ASP A 164 22.39 6.41 7.02
C ASP A 164 23.40 5.88 6.00
N LYS A 165 23.65 4.56 6.03
CA LYS A 165 24.60 3.90 5.12
C LYS A 165 24.04 3.69 3.71
N THR A 166 22.76 3.38 3.57
CA THR A 166 22.23 2.72 2.36
C THR A 166 21.24 3.57 1.58
N LEU A 167 20.49 4.46 2.23
CA LEU A 167 19.37 5.17 1.62
C LEU A 167 19.49 6.71 1.71
N LYS A 168 20.10 7.24 2.78
CA LYS A 168 20.10 8.67 3.08
C LYS A 168 20.66 9.57 1.97
N SER A 169 21.74 9.15 1.31
CA SER A 169 22.41 9.92 0.25
C SER A 169 22.27 9.32 -1.15
N THR A 170 21.74 8.11 -1.25
CA THR A 170 21.68 7.30 -2.48
C THR A 170 20.28 7.26 -3.09
N PHE A 171 19.23 7.38 -2.26
CA PHE A 171 17.86 7.49 -2.75
C PHE A 171 17.62 8.92 -3.25
N PRO A 172 17.00 9.11 -4.44
CA PRO A 172 16.87 10.42 -5.07
C PRO A 172 16.05 11.39 -4.22
N ASP A 173 14.92 10.92 -3.68
CA ASP A 173 13.98 11.78 -2.96
C ASP A 173 14.41 12.02 -1.52
N ALA A 174 14.20 13.24 -1.04
CA ALA A 174 14.47 13.60 0.34
C ALA A 174 13.41 13.05 1.31
N SER A 175 12.21 12.75 0.82
CA SER A 175 11.10 12.24 1.63
C SER A 175 10.49 11.03 0.95
N PHE A 176 10.41 9.91 1.67
CA PHE A 176 9.88 8.64 1.18
C PHE A 176 9.56 7.72 2.37
N VAL A 177 8.91 6.60 2.10
CA VAL A 177 8.62 5.57 3.09
C VAL A 177 9.35 4.30 2.68
N PHE A 178 9.95 3.58 3.63
CA PHE A 178 10.57 2.29 3.32
C PHE A 178 10.20 1.24 4.36
N ASP A 179 9.96 0.03 3.89
CA ASP A 179 9.60 -1.12 4.70
C ASP A 179 10.83 -2.00 4.90
N VAL A 180 11.06 -2.47 6.12
CA VAL A 180 12.21 -3.29 6.49
C VAL A 180 11.81 -4.51 7.30
N TYR A 181 12.53 -5.61 7.09
CA TYR A 181 12.44 -6.81 7.90
C TYR A 181 13.76 -7.05 8.64
N LEU A 182 13.67 -7.30 9.94
CA LEU A 182 14.81 -7.56 10.81
C LEU A 182 14.77 -9.02 11.30
N PRO A 183 15.47 -9.96 10.63
CA PRO A 183 15.55 -11.33 11.12
C PRO A 183 16.29 -11.39 12.45
N GLU A 184 15.99 -12.40 13.28
CA GLU A 184 16.82 -12.73 14.46
C GLU A 184 18.31 -12.87 14.04
N PRO A 185 19.26 -12.28 14.80
CA PRO A 185 19.12 -11.68 16.13
C PRO A 185 18.83 -10.15 16.14
N TYR A 186 18.16 -9.63 15.11
CA TYR A 186 17.76 -8.21 14.95
C TYR A 186 18.94 -7.25 14.78
N ASP A 187 20.04 -7.72 14.21
CA ASP A 187 21.27 -6.96 13.95
C ASP A 187 21.46 -6.60 12.45
N ARG A 188 20.55 -7.08 11.61
CA ARG A 188 20.57 -6.90 10.15
C ARG A 188 19.21 -6.45 9.65
N VAL A 189 19.24 -5.65 8.60
CA VAL A 189 18.07 -5.15 7.91
C VAL A 189 17.99 -5.76 6.51
N ARG A 190 16.81 -6.23 6.15
CA ARG A 190 16.43 -6.49 4.76
C ARG A 190 15.44 -5.41 4.33
N LEU A 191 15.77 -4.67 3.28
CA LEU A 191 14.83 -3.74 2.65
C LEU A 191 13.75 -4.55 1.93
N MET A 192 12.51 -4.33 2.32
CA MET A 192 11.33 -5.00 1.77
C MET A 192 10.73 -4.18 0.65
N ASP A 193 10.51 -2.88 0.87
CA ASP A 193 9.98 -2.00 -0.17
C ASP A 193 10.32 -0.54 0.05
N ILE A 194 10.17 0.27 -0.99
CA ILE A 194 10.18 1.73 -0.89
C ILE A 194 8.89 2.25 -1.52
N ASN A 195 8.20 3.14 -0.82
CA ASN A 195 6.92 3.72 -1.21
C ASN A 195 7.00 5.26 -1.21
N PRO A 196 6.17 5.94 -2.02
CA PRO A 196 6.12 7.40 -2.05
C PRO A 196 5.76 8.02 -0.70
N TRP A 197 6.26 9.23 -0.46
CA TRP A 197 5.80 10.11 0.62
C TRP A 197 4.45 10.75 0.27
N ALA A 198 3.39 9.97 0.30
CA ALA A 198 2.05 10.41 -0.09
C ALA A 198 0.95 9.66 0.67
N PRO A 199 -0.24 10.27 0.86
CA PRO A 199 -1.38 9.65 1.55
C PRO A 199 -1.78 8.25 1.08
N ARG A 200 -1.49 7.91 -0.18
CA ARG A 200 -1.67 6.56 -0.76
C ARG A 200 -0.91 5.48 0.01
N THR A 201 0.25 5.80 0.56
CA THR A 201 1.02 4.87 1.39
C THR A 201 0.39 4.81 2.79
N ASP A 202 -0.14 3.65 3.19
CA ASP A 202 -0.79 3.48 4.50
C ASP A 202 0.14 3.91 5.67
N PRO A 203 -0.25 4.89 6.51
CA PRO A 203 0.59 5.36 7.60
C PRO A 203 0.59 4.44 8.83
N LEU A 204 -0.28 3.41 8.86
CA LEU A 204 -0.38 2.41 9.92
C LEU A 204 -0.61 3.04 11.31
N LEU A 205 0.37 2.93 12.21
CA LEU A 205 0.30 3.49 13.57
C LEU A 205 0.55 5.01 13.62
N PHE A 206 0.64 5.65 12.46
CA PHE A 206 0.70 7.09 12.30
C PHE A 206 -0.50 7.62 11.49
N SER A 207 -0.68 8.93 11.49
CA SER A 207 -1.51 9.67 10.54
C SER A 207 -0.66 10.48 9.58
N TRP A 208 -1.16 10.74 8.37
CA TRP A 208 -0.43 11.61 7.44
C TRP A 208 -0.31 13.04 7.96
N LEU A 209 -1.34 13.54 8.64
CA LEU A 209 -1.31 14.88 9.22
C LEU A 209 -0.18 15.04 10.25
N GLU A 210 0.01 14.06 11.13
CA GLU A 210 1.11 14.13 12.10
C GLU A 210 2.48 14.00 11.42
N LEU A 211 2.66 13.08 10.47
CA LEU A 211 3.93 12.93 9.74
C LEU A 211 4.33 14.21 8.99
N LEU A 212 3.34 14.89 8.40
CA LEU A 212 3.54 16.17 7.72
C LEU A 212 3.88 17.31 8.68
N THR A 213 3.39 17.27 9.92
CA THR A 213 3.60 18.33 10.92
C THR A 213 4.76 18.06 11.89
N MET A 214 5.27 16.83 11.93
CA MET A 214 6.42 16.45 12.75
C MET A 214 7.64 17.35 12.46
N PRO A 215 8.27 17.92 13.50
CA PRO A 215 9.44 18.77 13.33
C PRO A 215 10.64 17.94 12.89
N VAL A 216 11.43 18.49 11.98
CA VAL A 216 12.74 17.95 11.60
C VAL A 216 13.78 18.97 12.04
N PRO A 217 14.81 18.58 12.82
CA PRO A 217 15.84 19.52 13.23
C PRO A 217 16.50 20.12 12.00
N ALA A 218 16.68 21.44 12.02
CA ALA A 218 17.41 22.14 10.99
C ALA A 218 18.79 21.47 10.80
N PRO A 219 19.28 21.32 9.57
CA PRO A 219 20.67 20.97 9.35
C PRO A 219 21.54 21.96 10.12
N LEU A 220 22.45 21.47 10.98
CA LEU A 220 23.44 22.34 11.59
C LEU A 220 24.19 23.06 10.46
N MET A 221 24.17 24.40 10.55
CA MET A 221 24.63 25.36 9.56
C MET A 221 26.01 24.95 9.03
N GLY A 222 26.11 24.59 7.74
CA GLY A 222 27.39 24.13 7.17
C GLY A 222 27.37 23.53 5.76
N VAL A 223 26.21 23.33 5.14
CA VAL A 223 26.12 23.03 3.70
C VAL A 223 25.70 24.32 2.99
N PRO A 224 26.56 24.95 2.17
CA PRO A 224 26.15 26.12 1.40
C PRO A 224 25.12 25.65 0.38
N ASP A 225 23.86 25.99 0.62
CA ASP A 225 22.83 25.89 -0.39
C ASP A 225 23.14 26.95 -1.45
N SER A 226 23.49 26.52 -2.66
CA SER A 226 23.94 27.37 -3.76
C SER A 226 22.80 28.13 -4.45
N SER A 227 21.86 28.64 -3.67
CA SER A 227 20.76 29.48 -4.12
C SER A 227 20.29 30.38 -2.98
N GLU A 228 20.97 31.50 -2.81
CA GLU A 228 20.41 32.85 -2.75
C GLU A 228 21.43 33.83 -2.16
N ASN A 229 21.79 34.82 -2.98
CA ASN A 229 22.72 35.88 -2.63
C ASN A 229 21.98 36.90 -1.75
N GLN A 230 22.20 36.89 -0.43
CA GLN A 230 21.89 38.04 0.42
C GLN A 230 23.17 38.65 0.98
N PRO A 231 23.39 39.98 0.85
CA PRO A 231 24.61 40.61 1.34
C PRO A 231 24.55 40.78 2.86
N LEU A 232 25.59 40.29 3.53
CA LEU A 232 25.86 40.48 4.95
C LEU A 232 25.97 41.98 5.30
N PRO A 233 25.41 42.46 6.43
CA PRO A 233 25.75 43.76 6.97
C PRO A 233 27.15 43.70 7.63
N GLN A 234 27.97 44.71 7.34
CA GLN A 234 29.24 44.94 8.04
C GLN A 234 28.97 45.60 9.40
N SER A 235 29.27 44.90 10.49
CA SER A 235 29.56 45.49 11.80
C SER A 235 30.66 44.65 12.44
N SER A 236 31.89 45.15 12.44
CA SER A 236 32.50 45.94 13.53
C SER A 236 32.85 45.07 14.73
N SER A 237 34.14 45.13 15.04
CA SER A 237 34.95 44.32 15.95
C SER A 237 34.64 44.49 17.43
N ASP A 238 35.11 43.47 18.16
CA ASP A 238 35.45 43.39 19.59
C ASP A 238 34.29 43.28 20.59
N GLU A 239 34.16 42.10 21.21
CA GLU A 239 34.59 41.92 22.61
C GLU A 239 34.61 40.42 23.01
N ASP A 240 35.60 40.09 23.82
CA ASP A 240 35.86 38.80 24.45
C ASP A 240 34.65 38.29 25.27
N THR A 241 34.12 37.13 24.93
CA THR A 241 33.39 36.27 25.88
C THR A 241 34.06 34.92 25.92
N GLN A 242 34.51 34.56 27.13
CA GLN A 242 35.05 33.25 27.46
C GLN A 242 34.02 32.18 27.07
N ASP A 243 34.37 31.37 26.06
CA ASP A 243 33.65 30.14 25.76
C ASP A 243 33.85 29.19 26.93
N GLU A 244 32.88 29.13 27.84
CA GLU A 244 32.65 27.91 28.60
C GLU A 244 32.26 26.87 27.56
N ASP A 245 33.14 25.88 27.33
CA ASP A 245 32.84 24.63 26.63
C ASP A 245 31.71 23.93 27.40
N VAL A 246 30.48 24.40 27.19
CA VAL A 246 29.29 23.62 27.47
C VAL A 246 29.37 22.50 26.45
N ASP A 247 29.75 21.30 26.90
CA ASP A 247 29.45 20.05 26.21
C ASP A 247 27.94 20.03 25.96
N VAL A 248 27.51 20.66 24.87
CA VAL A 248 26.19 20.48 24.30
C VAL A 248 26.24 19.04 23.82
N GLU A 249 25.84 18.11 24.69
CA GLU A 249 25.53 16.75 24.29
C GLU A 249 24.63 16.87 23.06
N GLU A 250 25.21 16.63 21.89
CA GLU A 250 24.53 16.72 20.63
C GLU A 250 23.43 15.65 20.70
N VAL A 251 22.21 16.06 21.06
CA VAL A 251 21.10 15.13 21.31
C VAL A 251 20.88 14.40 20.00
N ALA A 252 21.42 13.17 19.94
CA ALA A 252 21.39 12.37 18.74
C ALA A 252 19.92 12.19 18.35
N TRP A 253 19.58 12.67 17.15
CA TRP A 253 18.22 12.58 16.64
C TRP A 253 17.76 11.12 16.65
N LYS A 254 16.71 10.83 17.43
CA LYS A 254 16.13 9.50 17.55
C LYS A 254 14.71 9.49 16.99
N PRO A 255 14.41 8.66 15.98
CA PRO A 255 13.08 8.62 15.38
C PRO A 255 12.05 8.08 16.37
N GLU A 256 10.79 8.51 16.24
CA GLU A 256 9.71 7.98 17.07
C GLU A 256 9.39 6.53 16.68
N LEU A 257 9.49 5.57 17.62
CA LEU A 257 9.12 4.17 17.39
C LEU A 257 7.78 3.82 18.05
N ARG A 258 6.78 3.47 17.23
CA ARG A 258 5.46 2.98 17.67
C ARG A 258 5.34 1.48 17.50
N LEU A 259 4.89 0.80 18.55
CA LEU A 259 4.57 -0.63 18.56
C LEU A 259 3.15 -0.81 19.07
N MET A 260 2.48 -1.86 18.61
CA MET A 260 1.12 -2.15 19.03
C MET A 260 1.05 -2.50 20.52
N ARG A 261 0.19 -1.82 21.28
CA ARG A 261 0.00 -2.09 22.71
C ARG A 261 -1.12 -3.12 22.92
N LYS A 262 -1.06 -3.83 24.05
CA LYS A 262 -2.05 -4.85 24.39
C LYS A 262 -3.46 -4.31 24.59
N ASP A 263 -3.59 -3.06 25.01
CA ASP A 263 -4.87 -2.42 25.32
C ASP A 263 -5.37 -1.53 24.17
N ASP A 264 -4.71 -1.58 23.01
CA ASP A 264 -5.10 -0.79 21.85
C ASP A 264 -6.35 -1.41 21.18
N PRO A 265 -7.45 -0.66 20.98
CA PRO A 265 -8.63 -1.16 20.28
C PRO A 265 -8.30 -1.73 18.89
N GLU A 266 -7.30 -1.15 18.21
CA GLU A 266 -6.88 -1.60 16.89
C GLU A 266 -6.23 -3.00 16.92
N ALA A 267 -5.71 -3.45 18.06
CA ALA A 267 -5.09 -4.77 18.21
C ALA A 267 -6.13 -5.89 18.22
N TYR A 268 -7.42 -5.54 18.42
CA TYR A 268 -8.54 -6.48 18.49
C TYR A 268 -9.53 -6.32 17.32
N ASN A 269 -9.24 -5.48 16.31
CA ASN A 269 -10.02 -5.38 15.08
C ASN A 269 -9.78 -6.59 14.15
N PHE A 270 -10.28 -7.75 14.58
CA PHE A 270 -9.94 -9.07 14.06
C PHE A 270 -10.81 -9.56 12.88
N SER A 271 -11.50 -8.69 12.14
CA SER A 271 -12.44 -9.14 11.09
C SER A 271 -12.39 -8.40 9.75
N SER A 272 -11.53 -7.40 9.59
CA SER A 272 -11.29 -6.80 8.28
C SER A 272 -10.07 -7.47 7.64
N PRO A 273 -10.12 -7.86 6.35
CA PRO A 273 -8.91 -8.26 5.64
C PRO A 273 -7.86 -7.16 5.83
N GLN A 274 -6.64 -7.51 6.29
CA GLN A 274 -5.53 -6.57 6.52
C GLN A 274 -5.16 -5.75 5.27
N TYR A 275 -5.68 -6.16 4.11
CA TYR A 275 -5.46 -5.59 2.79
C TYR A 275 -6.77 -5.30 2.06
N SER A 276 -7.82 -4.91 2.79
CA SER A 276 -9.03 -4.42 2.14
C SER A 276 -8.72 -3.07 1.46
N ALA A 277 -8.76 -3.05 0.12
CA ALA A 277 -8.53 -1.86 -0.69
C ALA A 277 -9.54 -0.73 -0.43
N HIS A 278 -10.58 -0.98 0.36
CA HIS A 278 -11.60 0.00 0.70
C HIS A 278 -11.84 -0.01 2.22
N LYS A 279 -11.07 0.79 2.95
CA LYS A 279 -11.50 1.29 4.26
C LYS A 279 -12.71 2.21 4.03
N LEU A 280 -13.90 1.61 3.90
CA LEU A 280 -15.22 2.19 3.70
C LEU A 280 -15.34 3.19 2.52
N PRO A 281 -16.34 3.06 1.64
CA PRO A 281 -16.60 4.08 0.62
C PRO A 281 -16.70 5.47 1.24
N LYS A 282 -16.19 6.50 0.53
CA LYS A 282 -16.18 7.90 0.99
C LYS A 282 -17.55 8.35 1.50
N GLU A 283 -18.63 7.87 0.88
CA GLU A 283 -20.02 8.13 1.28
C GLU A 283 -20.34 7.64 2.70
N VAL A 284 -19.77 6.51 3.12
CA VAL A 284 -19.97 5.94 4.46
C VAL A 284 -19.17 6.71 5.51
N VAL A 285 -17.99 7.22 5.13
CA VAL A 285 -17.17 8.08 5.99
C VAL A 285 -17.83 9.45 6.16
N ASP A 286 -18.33 10.04 5.08
CA ASP A 286 -19.02 11.33 5.07
C ASP A 286 -20.35 11.26 5.85
N ALA A 287 -21.08 10.14 5.76
CA ALA A 287 -22.29 9.90 6.56
C ALA A 287 -22.00 9.76 8.08
N SER A 288 -20.80 9.32 8.45
CA SER A 288 -20.42 9.15 9.86
C SER A 288 -20.11 10.47 10.58
N MET A 289 -19.86 11.55 9.84
CA MET A 289 -19.57 12.87 10.39
C MET A 289 -20.82 13.73 10.66
N GLY A 290 -22.02 13.25 10.28
CA GLY A 290 -23.30 13.93 10.51
C GLY A 290 -24.04 13.37 11.73
N GLU A 291 -24.13 14.15 12.81
CA GLU A 291 -24.77 13.77 14.09
C GLU A 291 -26.26 13.35 13.97
N SER A 292 -26.91 13.73 12.86
CA SER A 292 -28.31 13.41 12.53
C SER A 292 -28.49 12.32 11.47
N SER A 293 -27.42 11.87 10.79
CA SER A 293 -27.53 10.99 9.60
C SER A 293 -27.59 9.49 9.96
N MET A 294 -26.98 9.07 11.07
CA MET A 294 -26.95 7.65 11.47
C MET A 294 -28.33 7.04 11.78
N ARG A 295 -29.27 7.84 12.31
CA ARG A 295 -30.64 7.37 12.61
C ARG A 295 -31.46 7.15 11.33
N GLU A 296 -31.36 8.09 10.39
CA GLU A 296 -32.06 8.00 9.10
C GLU A 296 -31.50 6.86 8.25
N PHE A 297 -30.19 6.66 8.28
CA PHE A 297 -29.54 5.53 7.61
C PHE A 297 -29.94 4.19 8.23
N ALA A 298 -29.96 4.06 9.56
CA ALA A 298 -30.39 2.84 10.25
C ALA A 298 -31.87 2.51 9.97
N ASP A 299 -32.73 3.53 9.87
CA ASP A 299 -34.15 3.35 9.54
C ASP A 299 -34.36 2.98 8.06
N GLN A 300 -33.56 3.53 7.13
CA GLN A 300 -33.57 3.14 5.72
C GLN A 300 -33.05 1.72 5.50
N TRP A 301 -31.96 1.34 6.17
CA TRP A 301 -31.41 0.00 6.11
C TRP A 301 -32.38 -1.05 6.63
N LYS A 302 -33.07 -0.74 7.74
CA LYS A 302 -34.08 -1.62 8.32
C LYS A 302 -35.29 -1.79 7.38
N LYS A 303 -35.73 -0.73 6.70
CA LYS A 303 -36.78 -0.81 5.67
C LYS A 303 -36.36 -1.64 4.45
N MET A 304 -35.09 -1.56 4.05
CA MET A 304 -34.56 -2.33 2.91
C MET A 304 -34.42 -3.83 3.24
N MET A 305 -34.10 -4.14 4.50
CA MET A 305 -33.96 -5.50 5.01
C MET A 305 -35.31 -6.18 5.30
N ASP A 306 -36.34 -5.39 5.67
CA ASP A 306 -37.72 -5.85 5.89
C ASP A 306 -38.55 -5.94 4.59
N GLY A 307 -37.95 -5.70 3.42
CA GLY A 307 -38.53 -6.01 2.11
C GLY A 307 -39.66 -5.09 1.63
N ASP A 308 -39.78 -3.88 2.16
CA ASP A 308 -40.91 -2.98 1.87
C ASP A 308 -40.47 -1.76 1.06
N VAL A 309 -40.15 -1.97 -0.23
CA VAL A 309 -40.09 -0.88 -1.22
C VAL A 309 -40.80 -1.28 -2.50
N LYS A 310 -41.98 -0.70 -2.72
CA LYS A 310 -42.60 -0.60 -4.04
C LYS A 310 -41.83 0.42 -4.87
N LEU A 311 -41.28 -0.02 -6.01
CA LEU A 311 -40.87 0.86 -7.10
C LEU A 311 -42.07 1.71 -7.52
N GLN A 312 -42.07 2.98 -7.13
CA GLN A 312 -43.07 3.95 -7.56
C GLN A 312 -42.61 4.52 -8.90
N GLY A 313 -43.34 4.18 -9.96
CA GLY A 313 -43.16 4.73 -11.29
C GLY A 313 -43.44 6.23 -11.30
N GLY A 314 -42.49 7.00 -11.82
CA GLY A 314 -42.72 8.37 -12.27
C GLY A 314 -43.29 8.32 -13.68
N GLY A 315 -44.59 8.52 -13.79
CA GLY A 315 -45.21 8.96 -15.03
C GLY A 315 -45.06 10.48 -15.12
N ASP A 316 -44.55 10.95 -16.24
CA ASP A 316 -44.80 12.30 -16.72
C ASP A 316 -45.36 12.19 -18.15
N SER A 317 -46.31 13.08 -18.40
CA SER A 317 -47.34 13.07 -19.43
C SER A 317 -46.84 13.22 -20.87
N GLU A 318 -47.61 12.58 -21.74
CA GLU A 318 -47.67 12.77 -23.20
C GLU A 318 -47.85 14.24 -23.58
N ASP A 319 -47.01 14.73 -24.50
CA ASP A 319 -47.41 15.66 -25.56
C ASP A 319 -46.83 15.10 -26.87
N GLU A 320 -47.74 14.78 -27.78
CA GLU A 320 -47.49 14.30 -29.14
C GLU A 320 -46.93 15.43 -30.01
N ASP A 321 -45.88 15.17 -30.79
CA ASP A 321 -45.76 15.72 -32.15
C ASP A 321 -44.82 14.85 -32.99
N GLU A 322 -45.41 14.28 -34.03
CA GLU A 322 -44.87 13.33 -34.99
C GLU A 322 -44.15 14.07 -36.13
N VAL A 323 -42.88 13.75 -36.43
CA VAL A 323 -42.28 14.07 -37.75
C VAL A 323 -41.43 12.90 -38.25
N VAL A 324 -41.97 12.21 -39.24
CA VAL A 324 -41.36 11.17 -40.07
C VAL A 324 -40.30 11.77 -40.98
N VAL A 325 -39.09 11.19 -41.05
CA VAL A 325 -38.28 11.17 -42.29
C VAL A 325 -37.45 9.87 -42.36
N GLU A 326 -37.87 8.98 -43.25
CA GLU A 326 -37.12 7.85 -43.84
C GLU A 326 -36.13 8.34 -44.93
N PRO A 327 -35.21 7.52 -45.47
CA PRO A 327 -35.20 6.04 -45.49
C PRO A 327 -33.99 5.34 -44.86
#